data_AF-A0A933HJN8-F1
#
_entry.id   AF-A0A933HJN8-F1
#
_cell.length_a   1.000
_cell.length_b   1.000
_cell.length_c   1.000
_cell.angle_alpha   90.00
_cell.angle_beta   90.00
_cell.angle_gamma   90.00
#
_symmetry.space_group_name_H-M   'P 1'
#
loop_
_entity.id
_entity.type
_entity.pdbx_description
1 polymer ?
#
loop_
_entity_poly.entity_id
_entity_poly.type
_entity_poly.pdbx_seq_one_letter_code
_entity_poly.pdbx_strand_id
1 'polypeptide(L)'
;MLNRRPLLISRKKKNNADSLDADADIARLEEMGMLFPHSNGNGRCYFDEDDVKIAELVAREIKLDARLDDFAQYAAAMRTLMQEEFNLFHKLVGAAEPTVERVRQLKETADLVHTMLRAKLMRQYIAQK
;
A
#
# COMPACT_ATOMS: atom_id res chain seq x y z
N MET A 1 19.32 -10.88 12.29
CA MET A 1 18.74 -9.52 12.32
C MET A 1 19.24 -8.78 11.09
N LEU A 2 18.41 -8.66 10.05
CA LEU A 2 18.77 -7.94 8.82
C LEU A 2 18.56 -6.44 9.05
N ASN A 3 19.66 -5.72 9.22
CA ASN A 3 19.73 -4.27 9.24
C ASN A 3 19.35 -3.72 7.84
N ARG A 4 18.06 -3.61 7.55
CA ARG A 4 17.59 -2.92 6.33
C ARG A 4 17.60 -1.41 6.62
N ARG A 5 18.58 -0.71 6.07
CA ARG A 5 18.60 0.77 6.07
C ARG A 5 17.35 1.26 5.33
N PRO A 6 16.58 2.21 5.88
CA PRO A 6 15.48 2.82 5.13
C PRO A 6 16.04 3.51 3.88
N LEU A 7 15.46 3.20 2.72
CA LEU A 7 15.80 3.86 1.47
C LEU A 7 15.28 5.30 1.53
N LEU A 8 16.18 6.27 1.69
CA LEU A 8 15.83 7.67 1.54
C LEU A 8 15.42 7.93 0.09
N ILE A 9 14.12 7.95 -0.19
CA ILE A 9 13.58 8.84 -1.22
C ILE A 9 13.72 10.26 -0.66
N SER A 10 14.87 10.86 -0.90
CA SER A 10 14.92 12.32 -0.97
C SER A 10 14.06 12.71 -2.15
N ARG A 11 13.14 13.68 -2.00
CA ARG A 11 12.43 14.36 -3.10
C ARG A 11 13.36 14.80 -4.26
N LYS A 12 14.69 14.75 -4.07
CA LYS A 12 15.72 15.05 -5.06
C LYS A 12 16.26 13.87 -5.88
N LYS A 13 15.87 12.61 -5.67
CA LYS A 13 16.37 11.49 -6.51
C LYS A 13 15.51 11.34 -7.78
N LYS A 14 15.77 12.24 -8.73
CA LYS A 14 14.94 12.56 -9.91
C LYS A 14 15.40 11.90 -11.22
N ASN A 15 16.14 10.79 -11.19
CA ASN A 15 16.91 10.34 -12.36
C ASN A 15 16.67 8.88 -12.80
N ASN A 16 15.48 8.32 -12.60
CA ASN A 16 15.09 7.10 -13.34
C ASN A 16 13.82 7.40 -14.13
N ALA A 17 13.83 7.07 -15.42
CA ALA A 17 12.72 7.26 -16.35
C ALA A 17 11.44 6.50 -15.95
N ASP A 18 11.45 5.75 -14.84
CA ASP A 18 10.35 4.98 -14.25
C ASP A 18 9.73 5.65 -12.99
N SER A 19 10.01 6.93 -12.76
CA SER A 19 9.49 7.67 -11.60
C SER A 19 8.25 8.51 -11.95
N LEU A 20 7.36 8.68 -10.97
CA LEU A 20 6.22 9.61 -11.05
C LEU A 20 6.72 11.02 -11.39
N ASP A 21 6.03 11.70 -12.29
CA ASP A 21 6.43 13.01 -12.74
C ASP A 21 5.99 14.08 -11.73
N ALA A 22 6.96 14.74 -11.12
CA ALA A 22 6.83 15.85 -10.17
C ALA A 22 6.34 15.50 -8.75
N ASP A 23 6.74 16.35 -7.79
CA ASP A 23 6.34 16.29 -6.37
C ASP A 23 4.80 16.31 -6.18
N ALA A 24 4.05 16.76 -7.20
CA ALA A 24 2.60 16.79 -7.20
C ALA A 24 1.96 15.38 -7.25
N ASP A 25 2.52 14.46 -8.04
CA ASP A 25 1.99 13.09 -8.14
C ASP A 25 2.21 12.32 -6.84
N ILE A 26 3.37 12.49 -6.21
CA ILE A 26 3.68 11.90 -4.90
C ILE A 26 2.72 12.44 -3.85
N ALA A 27 2.56 13.76 -3.77
CA ALA A 27 1.62 14.38 -2.84
C ALA A 27 0.18 13.89 -3.06
N ARG A 28 -0.21 13.69 -4.33
CA ARG A 28 -1.54 13.18 -4.67
C ARG A 28 -1.72 11.72 -4.22
N LEU A 29 -0.70 10.88 -4.35
CA LEU A 29 -0.75 9.51 -3.84
C LEU A 29 -0.77 9.45 -2.30
N GLU A 30 -0.10 10.38 -1.61
CA GLU A 30 -0.22 10.56 -0.17
C GLU A 30 -1.67 10.91 0.22
N GLU A 31 -2.30 11.87 -0.47
CA GLU A 31 -3.72 12.26 -0.25
C GLU A 31 -4.68 11.08 -0.46
N MET A 32 -4.42 10.27 -1.50
CA MET A 32 -5.18 9.05 -1.77
C MET A 32 -4.93 7.95 -0.72
N GLY A 33 -3.93 8.10 0.15
CA GLY A 33 -3.55 7.09 1.14
C GLY A 33 -2.95 5.85 0.51
N MET A 34 -2.23 6.03 -0.60
CA MET A 34 -1.45 4.98 -1.25
C MET A 34 0.02 4.98 -0.82
N LEU A 35 0.51 6.13 -0.34
CA LEU A 35 1.84 6.29 0.24
C LEU A 35 1.73 6.80 1.68
N PHE A 36 2.57 6.28 2.56
CA PHE A 36 2.54 6.56 4.00
C PHE A 36 3.88 7.11 4.49
N PRO A 37 4.16 8.41 4.25
CA PRO A 37 5.45 8.99 4.63
C PRO A 37 5.65 8.95 6.14
N HIS A 38 6.81 8.46 6.56
CA HIS A 38 7.26 8.56 7.93
C HIS A 38 8.01 9.86 8.18
N SER A 39 7.72 10.53 9.29
CA SER A 39 8.48 11.69 9.75
C SER A 39 9.52 11.28 10.78
N ASN A 40 10.77 11.70 10.59
CA ASN A 40 11.83 11.49 11.58
C ASN A 40 11.93 12.63 12.61
N GLY A 41 10.89 13.47 12.76
CA GLY A 41 10.85 14.57 13.72
C GLY A 41 11.67 15.81 13.34
N ASN A 42 12.58 15.73 12.36
CA ASN A 42 13.42 16.83 11.90
C ASN A 42 12.90 17.49 10.61
N GLY A 43 11.59 17.38 10.35
CA GLY A 43 10.96 17.92 9.13
C GLY A 43 11.34 17.19 7.84
N ARG A 44 12.02 16.03 7.93
CA ARG A 44 12.30 15.16 6.78
C ARG A 44 11.32 13.99 6.78
N CYS A 45 10.54 13.88 5.71
CA CYS A 45 9.75 12.71 5.42
C CYS A 45 10.58 11.68 4.66
N TYR A 46 10.37 10.40 4.96
CA TYR A 46 10.92 9.28 4.22
C TYR A 46 9.84 8.25 3.95
N PHE A 47 9.96 7.56 2.82
CA PHE A 47 9.09 6.47 2.42
C PHE A 47 9.80 5.15 2.67
N ASP A 48 9.02 4.12 2.98
CA ASP A 48 9.56 2.77 3.13
C ASP A 48 9.71 2.05 1.78
N GLU A 49 10.17 0.80 1.81
CA GLU A 49 10.39 0.00 0.59
C GLU A 49 9.08 -0.32 -0.15
N ASP A 50 7.96 -0.42 0.56
CA ASP A 50 6.68 -0.79 -0.03
C ASP A 50 6.00 0.44 -0.63
N ASP A 51 6.10 1.62 -0.01
CA ASP A 51 5.76 2.91 -0.62
C ASP A 51 6.50 3.11 -1.95
N VAL A 52 7.81 2.82 -1.98
CA VAL A 52 8.61 2.93 -3.22
C VAL A 52 8.05 2.02 -4.31
N LYS A 53 7.75 0.76 -3.98
CA LYS A 53 7.18 -0.21 -4.93
C LYS A 53 5.82 0.24 -5.45
N ILE A 54 4.96 0.79 -4.59
CA ILE A 54 3.66 1.32 -5.00
C ILE A 54 3.87 2.47 -5.99
N ALA A 55 4.75 3.42 -5.68
CA ALA A 55 5.05 4.53 -6.59
C ALA A 55 5.58 4.05 -7.95
N GLU A 56 6.49 3.07 -7.96
CA GLU A 56 7.01 2.47 -9.21
C GLU A 56 5.95 1.70 -10.01
N LEU A 57 5.01 1.05 -9.33
CA LEU A 57 3.89 0.36 -10.00
C LEU A 57 2.95 1.37 -10.63
N VAL A 58 2.55 2.41 -9.91
CA VAL A 58 1.70 3.48 -10.44
C VAL A 58 2.37 4.17 -11.62
N ALA A 59 3.67 4.49 -11.52
CA ALA A 59 4.41 5.10 -12.64
C ALA A 59 4.43 4.21 -13.89
N ARG A 60 4.56 2.88 -13.72
CA ARG A 60 4.49 1.93 -14.84
C ARG A 60 3.13 1.91 -15.51
N GLU A 61 2.06 1.92 -14.73
CA GLU A 61 0.70 1.91 -15.28
C GLU A 61 0.34 3.24 -15.97
N ILE A 62 0.81 4.38 -15.45
CA ILE A 62 0.63 5.68 -16.13
C ILE A 62 1.27 5.69 -17.52
N LYS A 63 2.43 5.02 -17.69
CA LYS A 63 3.05 4.82 -19.00
C LYS A 63 2.23 3.92 -19.94
N LEU A 64 1.32 3.14 -19.39
CA LEU A 64 0.36 2.31 -20.14
C LEU A 64 -0.99 3.02 -20.31
N ASP A 65 -0.99 4.36 -20.27
CA ASP A 65 -2.15 5.24 -20.42
C ASP A 65 -3.17 5.20 -19.26
N ALA A 66 -2.82 4.64 -18.10
CA ALA A 66 -3.65 4.78 -16.90
C ALA A 66 -3.63 6.23 -16.38
N ARG A 67 -4.75 6.70 -15.82
CA ARG A 67 -4.81 8.03 -15.19
C ARG A 67 -4.54 7.88 -13.70
N LEU A 68 -3.83 8.85 -13.11
CA LEU A 68 -3.56 8.85 -11.67
C LEU A 68 -4.86 8.79 -10.82
N ASP A 69 -5.94 9.43 -11.28
CA ASP A 69 -7.24 9.39 -10.61
C ASP A 69 -7.91 8.00 -10.63
N ASP A 70 -7.56 7.11 -11.56
CA ASP A 70 -8.11 5.74 -11.60
C ASP A 70 -7.67 4.95 -10.35
N PHE A 71 -6.50 5.28 -9.80
CA PHE A 71 -5.98 4.69 -8.57
C PHE A 71 -6.70 5.20 -7.32
N ALA A 72 -7.35 6.37 -7.36
CA ALA A 72 -8.08 6.90 -6.22
C ALA A 72 -9.23 5.98 -5.79
N GLN A 73 -9.94 5.41 -6.76
CA GLN A 73 -11.03 4.46 -6.49
C GLN A 73 -10.49 3.18 -5.86
N TYR A 74 -9.37 2.68 -6.37
CA TYR A 74 -8.69 1.51 -5.81
C TYR A 74 -8.23 1.76 -4.37
N ALA A 75 -7.61 2.92 -4.11
CA ALA A 75 -7.17 3.32 -2.79
C ALA A 75 -8.34 3.47 -1.80
N ALA A 76 -9.45 4.06 -2.24
CA ALA A 76 -10.65 4.22 -1.41
C ALA A 76 -11.28 2.86 -1.03
N ALA A 77 -11.35 1.95 -2.00
CA ALA A 77 -11.84 0.58 -1.76
C ALA A 77 -10.93 -0.16 -0.77
N MET A 78 -9.61 -0.09 -0.95
CA MET A 78 -8.64 -0.72 -0.05
C MET A 78 -8.71 -0.13 1.36
N ARG A 79 -8.85 1.20 1.51
CA ARG A 79 -9.01 1.84 2.81
C ARG A 79 -10.26 1.34 3.54
N THR A 80 -11.37 1.22 2.82
CA THR A 80 -12.62 0.68 3.37
C THR A 80 -12.43 -0.76 3.84
N LEU A 81 -11.81 -1.60 3.01
CA LEU A 81 -11.49 -3.00 3.35
C LEU A 81 -10.62 -3.08 4.61
N MET A 82 -9.51 -2.32 4.66
CA MET A 82 -8.60 -2.32 5.81
C MET A 82 -9.29 -1.87 7.10
N GLN A 83 -10.20 -0.90 7.02
CA GLN A 83 -10.95 -0.44 8.20
C GLN A 83 -11.89 -1.54 8.74
N GLU A 84 -12.58 -2.25 7.85
CA GLU A 84 -13.43 -3.39 8.24
C GLU A 84 -12.61 -4.54 8.83
N GLU A 85 -11.45 -4.83 8.24
CA GLU A 85 -10.53 -5.83 8.79
C GLU A 85 -10.00 -5.44 10.16
N PHE A 86 -9.59 -4.18 10.34
CA PHE A 86 -9.14 -3.69 11.63
C PHE A 86 -10.23 -3.86 12.70
N ASN A 87 -11.46 -3.49 12.38
CA ASN A 87 -12.62 -3.67 13.27
C ASN A 87 -12.87 -5.15 13.60
N LEU A 88 -12.75 -6.03 12.60
CA LEU A 88 -12.92 -7.47 12.78
C LEU A 88 -11.79 -8.06 13.63
N PHE A 89 -10.55 -7.66 13.40
CA PHE A 89 -9.39 -8.11 14.18
C PHE A 89 -9.54 -7.71 15.63
N HIS A 90 -9.96 -6.48 15.92
CA HIS A 90 -10.28 -6.04 17.27
C HIS A 90 -11.32 -6.94 17.95
N LYS A 91 -12.37 -7.34 17.23
CA LYS A 91 -13.38 -8.27 17.75
C LYS A 91 -12.81 -9.68 17.99
N LEU A 92 -12.00 -10.20 17.05
CA LEU A 92 -11.46 -11.57 17.08
C LEU A 92 -10.28 -11.77 18.03
N VAL A 93 -9.60 -10.69 18.42
CA VAL A 93 -8.57 -10.72 19.45
C VAL A 93 -9.17 -11.00 20.82
N GLY A 94 -10.36 -10.48 21.12
CA GLY A 94 -11.15 -10.80 22.32
C GLY A 94 -10.56 -10.34 23.67
N ALA A 95 -9.27 -9.97 23.74
CA ALA A 95 -8.58 -9.50 24.93
C ALA A 95 -8.35 -7.98 24.88
N ALA A 96 -8.31 -7.33 26.05
CA ALA A 96 -7.96 -5.91 26.17
C ALA A 96 -6.54 -5.61 25.65
N GLU A 97 -5.64 -6.59 25.73
CA GLU A 97 -4.28 -6.54 25.19
C GLU A 97 -3.98 -7.84 24.40
N PRO A 98 -4.06 -7.82 23.05
CA PRO A 98 -3.65 -8.95 22.22
C PRO A 98 -2.18 -9.32 22.44
N THR A 99 -1.87 -10.61 22.40
CA THR A 99 -0.48 -11.04 22.21
C THR A 99 -0.04 -10.74 20.77
N VAL A 100 1.25 -10.44 20.58
CA VAL A 100 1.85 -10.24 19.25
C VAL A 100 1.59 -11.42 18.32
N GLU A 101 1.64 -12.64 18.87
CA GLU A 101 1.38 -13.87 18.13
C GLU A 101 -0.06 -13.96 17.62
N ARG A 102 -1.04 -13.56 18.43
CA ARG A 102 -2.45 -13.54 18.01
C ARG A 102 -2.68 -12.56 16.87
N VAL A 103 -2.07 -11.37 16.94
CA VAL A 103 -2.15 -10.37 15.87
C VAL A 103 -1.51 -10.90 14.58
N ARG A 104 -0.35 -11.56 14.69
CA ARG A 104 0.33 -12.19 13.54
C ARG A 104 -0.54 -13.25 12.88
N GLN A 105 -1.14 -14.15 13.64
CA GLN A 105 -2.03 -15.19 13.10
C GLN A 105 -3.25 -14.62 12.37
N LEU A 106 -3.85 -13.55 12.90
CA LEU A 106 -4.98 -12.88 12.23
C LEU A 106 -4.53 -12.25 10.91
N LYS A 107 -3.38 -11.58 10.89
CA LYS A 107 -2.80 -11.03 9.66
C LYS A 107 -2.54 -12.13 8.62
N GLU A 108 -1.90 -13.24 9.01
CA GLU A 108 -1.62 -14.36 8.10
C GLU A 108 -2.92 -14.96 7.52
N THR A 109 -3.97 -15.03 8.34
CA THR A 109 -5.29 -15.49 7.90
C THR A 109 -5.89 -14.54 6.86
N ALA A 110 -5.84 -13.23 7.10
CA ALA A 110 -6.32 -12.22 6.14
C ALA A 110 -5.54 -12.26 4.82
N ASP A 111 -4.21 -12.32 4.88
CA ASP A 111 -3.35 -12.40 3.70
C ASP A 111 -3.71 -13.60 2.82
N LEU A 112 -3.97 -14.76 3.43
CA LEU A 112 -4.40 -15.97 2.73
C LEU A 112 -5.79 -15.78 2.09
N VAL A 113 -6.77 -15.27 2.84
CA VAL A 113 -8.13 -15.04 2.35
C VAL A 113 -8.12 -14.05 1.18
N HIS A 114 -7.37 -12.95 1.29
CA HIS A 114 -7.21 -11.97 0.22
C HIS A 114 -6.62 -12.60 -1.05
N THR A 115 -5.57 -13.40 -0.89
CA THR A 115 -4.92 -14.08 -2.02
C THR A 115 -5.91 -15.00 -2.74
N MET A 116 -6.68 -15.79 -1.99
CA MET A 116 -7.67 -16.71 -2.54
C MET A 116 -8.83 -15.98 -3.24
N LEU A 117 -9.37 -14.93 -2.62
CA LEU A 117 -10.45 -14.13 -3.19
C LEU A 117 -10.01 -13.43 -4.47
N ARG A 118 -8.83 -12.79 -4.45
CA ARG A 118 -8.26 -12.14 -5.63
C ARG A 118 -8.06 -13.13 -6.77
N ALA A 119 -7.48 -14.30 -6.50
CA ALA A 119 -7.30 -15.34 -7.52
C ALA A 119 -8.63 -15.81 -8.11
N LYS A 120 -9.69 -15.92 -7.30
CA LYS A 120 -11.04 -16.29 -7.76
C LYS A 120 -11.64 -15.23 -8.67
N LEU A 121 -11.59 -13.96 -8.26
CA LEU A 121 -12.11 -12.84 -9.05
C LEU A 121 -11.36 -12.69 -10.39
N MET A 122 -10.04 -12.83 -10.39
CA MET A 122 -9.24 -12.79 -11.62
C MET A 122 -9.61 -13.92 -12.59
N ARG A 123 -9.82 -15.15 -12.10
CA ARG A 123 -10.30 -16.25 -12.93
C ARG A 123 -11.67 -15.95 -13.55
N GLN A 124 -12.58 -15.36 -12.79
CA GLN A 124 -13.90 -14.96 -13.30
C GLN A 124 -13.79 -13.89 -14.38
N TYR A 125 -12.96 -12.87 -14.16
CA TYR A 125 -12.74 -11.80 -15.15
C TYR A 125 -12.13 -12.33 -16.44
N ILE A 126 -11.14 -13.24 -16.36
CA ILE A 126 -10.53 -13.87 -17.54
C ILE A 126 -11.56 -14.73 -18.29
N ALA A 127 -12.41 -15.48 -17.59
CA ALA A 127 -13.41 -16.34 -18.21
C ALA A 127 -14.59 -15.59 -18.87
N GLN A 128 -14.73 -14.29 -18.59
CA GLN A 128 -15.72 -13.41 -19.23
C GLN A 128 -15.24 -12.79 -20.55
N LYS A 129 -13.96 -12.98 -20.89
CA LYS A 129 -13.38 -12.60 -22.19
C LYS A 129 -13.45 -13.78 -23.15
#